data_AF-A0A7G6RHG9-F1
#
_entry.id   AF-A0A7G6RHG9-F1
#
_cell.length_a   1.000
_cell.length_b   1.000
_cell.length_c   1.000
_cell.angle_alpha   90.00
_cell.angle_beta   90.00
_cell.angle_gamma   90.00
#
_symmetry.space_group_name_H-M   'P 1'
#
loop_
_entity.id
_entity.type
_entity.pdbx_description
1 polymer ?
#
loop_
_entity_poly.entity_id
_entity_poly.type
_entity_poly.pdbx_seq_one_letter_code
_entity_poly.pdbx_strand_id
1 'polypeptide(L)'
;MEIADLLDKSPTNREVTRLALGVLVWRDLAGFANTAWVLRHQMVGDLMDTFDQVLAVTSLPGHPLNATWLDARLRSIPQTDRDGLWTATLKRSWSQAGAGHQLVRIAREQNLTHMSSASAVLLGFALAWFTASADLLIRDESSQALTRLMVAQPVAVPLLDAFIASDDDFVRERVLTAAYGAGLLLRDPTYWREIADVTFQGLFASGAPPENVLLRDLGRQIVEEAHAVGALPSTASLAIARPPYSSPWPLSFTFADWPTIEATHTDLPGNLMLGKNMQPDFAIYCVKPRAEAFDLAAAGVTTAKLNQWIVEQILALGYAGGGKLALGYDHDLVREHGDGRGVPSRHRRVSKKYEWIFLARLLGRLHDHVPPRTSSWSPTPSPTRLQGVELRALDPTDLSEDELTAIPGLVVSDFFKPSPSKAESQEPNDWTAALFASEETQLVGDEWVMLAGQHSWRHEDKTSDAQLFKPRHVQAALVRNTQMTELRKSFVASIPQGDIPELRRLFDGEYPCSAAYLANPDQWSFEPLDFGSPASMIVKAFEVPETLKHMTFGR
;
A
#
# COMPACT_ATOMS: atom_id res chain seq x y z
N MET A 1 0.86 -43.85 1.67
CA MET A 1 2.22 -43.73 2.24
C MET A 1 3.10 -43.24 1.12
N GLU A 2 3.80 -42.12 1.31
CA GLU A 2 4.59 -41.52 0.23
C GLU A 2 5.92 -42.28 0.04
N ILE A 3 6.43 -42.33 -1.20
CA ILE A 3 7.74 -42.96 -1.47
C ILE A 3 8.85 -42.24 -0.69
N ALA A 4 8.70 -40.93 -0.49
CA ALA A 4 9.59 -40.14 0.36
C ALA A 4 9.58 -40.58 1.84
N ASP A 5 8.47 -41.14 2.34
CA ASP A 5 8.40 -41.74 3.68
C ASP A 5 9.16 -43.07 3.74
N LEU A 6 9.04 -43.89 2.70
CA LEU A 6 9.67 -45.22 2.61
C LEU A 6 11.19 -45.16 2.49
N LEU A 7 11.72 -44.08 1.91
CA LEU A 7 13.14 -43.92 1.62
C LEU A 7 13.85 -42.99 2.59
N ASP A 8 13.31 -42.76 3.80
CA ASP A 8 13.85 -41.82 4.80
C ASP A 8 15.38 -41.96 5.02
N LYS A 9 15.85 -43.20 5.14
CA LYS A 9 17.27 -43.49 5.42
C LYS A 9 18.14 -43.63 4.16
N SER A 10 17.58 -43.36 2.97
CA SER A 10 18.31 -43.49 1.71
C SER A 10 19.12 -42.23 1.41
N PRO A 11 20.35 -42.36 0.87
CA PRO A 11 21.08 -41.21 0.33
C PRO A 11 20.34 -40.51 -0.81
N THR A 12 19.40 -41.20 -1.49
CA THR A 12 18.58 -40.63 -2.58
C THR A 12 17.28 -39.96 -2.10
N ASN A 13 17.08 -39.85 -0.78
CA ASN A 13 15.82 -39.31 -0.22
C ASN A 13 15.55 -37.88 -0.70
N ARG A 14 16.60 -37.08 -0.88
CA ARG A 14 16.49 -35.68 -1.32
C ARG A 14 15.97 -35.55 -2.74
N GLU A 15 16.52 -36.32 -3.68
CA GLU A 15 16.04 -36.33 -5.07
C GLU A 15 14.60 -36.86 -5.15
N VAL A 16 14.28 -37.91 -4.39
CA VAL A 16 12.93 -38.49 -4.34
C VAL A 16 11.91 -37.50 -3.77
N THR A 17 12.26 -36.79 -2.70
CA THR A 17 11.41 -35.75 -2.11
C THR A 17 11.12 -34.65 -3.12
N ARG A 18 12.14 -34.18 -3.84
CA ARG A 18 11.97 -33.16 -4.90
C ARG A 18 11.07 -33.65 -6.03
N LEU A 19 11.23 -34.90 -6.48
CA LEU A 19 10.35 -35.51 -7.48
C LEU A 19 8.91 -35.64 -6.98
N ALA A 20 8.70 -36.02 -5.72
CA ALA A 20 7.38 -36.12 -5.11
C ALA A 20 6.69 -34.75 -5.02
N LEU A 21 7.43 -33.71 -4.64
CA LEU A 21 6.96 -32.31 -4.62
C LEU A 21 6.57 -31.83 -6.03
N GLY A 22 7.36 -32.18 -7.05
CA GLY A 22 7.12 -31.75 -8.44
C GLY A 22 5.85 -32.32 -9.08
N VAL A 23 5.17 -33.27 -8.45
CA VAL A 23 3.95 -33.90 -8.98
C VAL A 23 2.74 -33.78 -8.05
N LEU A 24 2.79 -32.88 -7.04
CA LEU A 24 1.73 -32.73 -6.04
C LEU A 24 0.33 -32.58 -6.66
N VAL A 25 0.20 -31.81 -7.74
CA VAL A 25 -1.07 -31.57 -8.46
C VAL A 25 -1.70 -32.86 -9.01
N TRP A 26 -0.90 -33.89 -9.26
CA TRP A 26 -1.34 -35.17 -9.86
C TRP A 26 -1.47 -36.29 -8.82
N ARG A 27 -1.25 -36.02 -7.54
CA ARG A 27 -1.24 -37.06 -6.49
C ARG A 27 -2.65 -37.40 -6.03
N ASP A 28 -2.86 -38.70 -5.78
CA ASP A 28 -4.04 -39.17 -5.08
C ASP A 28 -3.98 -38.74 -3.61
N LEU A 29 -5.01 -38.05 -3.14
CA LEU A 29 -5.11 -37.54 -1.77
C LEU A 29 -5.10 -38.68 -0.73
N ALA A 30 -5.60 -39.87 -1.08
CA ALA A 30 -5.54 -41.05 -0.22
C ALA A 30 -4.10 -41.54 0.04
N GLY A 31 -3.14 -41.10 -0.79
CA GLY A 31 -1.72 -41.42 -0.65
C GLY A 31 -1.04 -40.72 0.54
N PHE A 32 -1.58 -39.58 0.99
CA PHE A 32 -0.99 -38.77 2.05
C PHE A 32 -1.31 -39.32 3.45
N ALA A 33 -0.39 -40.11 4.00
CA ALA A 33 -0.50 -40.59 5.38
C ALA A 33 -0.12 -39.51 6.41
N ASN A 34 0.82 -38.63 6.06
CA ASN A 34 1.23 -37.44 6.82
C ASN A 34 1.95 -36.46 5.87
N THR A 35 2.32 -35.28 6.38
CA THR A 35 3.05 -34.24 5.61
C THR A 35 4.48 -34.00 6.13
N ALA A 36 5.02 -34.88 6.98
CA ALA A 36 6.31 -34.65 7.65
C ALA A 36 7.48 -34.66 6.67
N TRP A 37 7.40 -35.48 5.62
CA TRP A 37 8.43 -35.58 4.58
C TRP A 37 8.61 -34.27 3.79
N VAL A 38 7.57 -33.44 3.69
CA VAL A 38 7.56 -32.19 2.89
C VAL A 38 8.65 -31.23 3.34
N LEU A 39 8.82 -31.07 4.66
CA LEU A 39 9.82 -30.17 5.24
C LEU A 39 11.03 -30.94 5.79
N ARG A 40 11.31 -32.15 5.31
CA ARG A 40 12.42 -32.96 5.86
C ARG A 40 13.78 -32.32 5.59
N HIS A 41 13.95 -31.70 4.43
CA HIS A 41 15.20 -31.04 4.04
C HIS A 41 15.16 -29.55 4.40
N GLN A 42 15.89 -29.20 5.46
CA GLN A 42 15.85 -27.88 6.09
C GLN A 42 16.88 -26.88 5.52
N MET A 43 17.61 -27.26 4.47
CA MET A 43 18.47 -26.31 3.76
C MET A 43 17.60 -25.25 3.10
N VAL A 44 17.99 -23.98 3.21
CA VAL A 44 17.20 -22.83 2.68
C VAL A 44 16.78 -23.06 1.22
N GLY A 45 17.70 -23.50 0.36
CA GLY A 45 17.38 -23.79 -1.04
C GLY A 45 16.33 -24.88 -1.22
N ASP A 46 16.34 -25.93 -0.38
CA ASP A 46 15.36 -27.01 -0.42
C ASP A 46 14.00 -26.55 0.12
N LEU A 47 13.98 -25.70 1.16
CA LEU A 47 12.75 -25.10 1.67
C LEU A 47 12.10 -24.19 0.64
N MET A 48 12.89 -23.36 -0.05
CA MET A 48 12.38 -22.51 -1.14
C MET A 48 11.77 -23.35 -2.26
N ASP A 49 12.46 -24.41 -2.71
CA ASP A 49 11.94 -25.33 -3.73
C ASP A 49 10.64 -25.99 -3.25
N THR A 50 10.59 -26.42 -1.99
CA THR A 50 9.41 -27.04 -1.38
C THR A 50 8.22 -26.10 -1.36
N PHE A 51 8.41 -24.88 -0.86
CA PHE A 51 7.34 -23.91 -0.77
C PHE A 51 6.80 -23.55 -2.15
N ASP A 52 7.66 -23.32 -3.15
CA ASP A 52 7.21 -23.02 -4.52
C ASP A 52 6.37 -24.17 -5.12
N GLN A 53 6.75 -25.43 -4.89
CA GLN A 53 5.94 -26.57 -5.33
C GLN A 53 4.60 -26.69 -4.57
N VAL A 54 4.59 -26.39 -3.27
CA VAL A 54 3.36 -26.37 -2.48
C VAL A 54 2.39 -25.30 -2.98
N LEU A 55 2.88 -24.15 -3.48
CA LEU A 55 2.02 -23.10 -4.02
C LEU A 55 1.08 -23.62 -5.11
N ALA A 56 1.51 -24.58 -5.93
CA ALA A 56 0.70 -25.15 -7.01
C ALA A 56 -0.60 -25.83 -6.54
N VAL A 57 -0.69 -26.21 -5.26
CA VAL A 57 -1.86 -26.89 -4.67
C VAL A 57 -2.54 -26.08 -3.58
N THR A 58 -2.10 -24.85 -3.31
CA THR A 58 -2.60 -24.04 -2.19
C THR A 58 -4.09 -23.74 -2.28
N SER A 59 -4.63 -23.53 -3.48
CA SER A 59 -6.05 -23.22 -3.72
C SER A 59 -6.95 -24.44 -3.89
N LEU A 60 -6.41 -25.67 -3.74
CA LEU A 60 -7.16 -26.92 -3.92
C LEU A 60 -7.84 -27.37 -2.61
N PRO A 61 -9.19 -27.38 -2.54
CA PRO A 61 -9.90 -27.87 -1.36
C PRO A 61 -9.59 -29.36 -1.10
N GLY A 62 -9.42 -29.71 0.18
CA GLY A 62 -9.13 -31.08 0.60
C GLY A 62 -7.68 -31.54 0.40
N HIS A 63 -6.84 -30.79 -0.32
CA HIS A 63 -5.43 -31.14 -0.45
C HIS A 63 -4.68 -30.94 0.89
N PRO A 64 -3.92 -31.93 1.40
CA PRO A 64 -3.25 -31.84 2.72
C PRO A 64 -2.20 -30.72 2.84
N LEU A 65 -1.71 -30.22 1.70
CA LEU A 65 -0.75 -29.12 1.59
C LEU A 65 -1.37 -27.83 1.05
N ASN A 66 -2.69 -27.64 1.21
CA ASN A 66 -3.36 -26.41 0.76
C ASN A 66 -2.94 -25.18 1.60
N ALA A 67 -3.56 -24.03 1.34
CA ALA A 67 -3.21 -22.77 2.00
C ALA A 67 -3.38 -22.78 3.54
N THR A 68 -4.20 -23.66 4.11
CA THR A 68 -4.29 -23.84 5.58
C THR A 68 -3.01 -24.47 6.12
N TRP A 69 -2.44 -25.44 5.42
CA TRP A 69 -1.12 -25.99 5.77
C TRP A 69 -0.04 -24.92 5.63
N LEU A 70 -0.07 -24.14 4.54
CA LEU A 70 0.90 -23.06 4.32
C LEU A 70 0.84 -22.02 5.45
N ASP A 71 -0.36 -21.58 5.83
CA ASP A 71 -0.59 -20.64 6.92
C ASP A 71 -0.02 -21.14 8.26
N ALA A 72 -0.35 -22.37 8.64
CA ALA A 72 0.18 -22.98 9.86
C ALA A 72 1.72 -23.05 9.85
N ARG A 73 2.34 -23.31 8.69
CA ARG A 73 3.80 -23.35 8.57
C ARG A 73 4.43 -21.97 8.65
N LEU A 74 3.94 -20.99 7.91
CA LEU A 74 4.51 -19.64 7.92
C LEU A 74 4.38 -18.99 9.31
N ARG A 75 3.26 -19.18 10.02
CA ARG A 75 3.09 -18.70 11.41
C ARG A 75 4.06 -19.36 12.40
N SER A 76 4.48 -20.59 12.13
CA SER A 76 5.41 -21.31 13.02
C SER A 76 6.87 -20.84 12.90
N ILE A 77 7.20 -20.12 11.83
CA ILE A 77 8.55 -19.62 11.59
C ILE A 77 8.65 -18.20 12.19
N PRO A 78 9.70 -17.90 12.99
CA PRO A 78 9.92 -16.54 13.49
C PRO A 78 9.91 -15.51 12.36
N GLN A 79 9.26 -14.37 12.57
CA GLN A 79 9.05 -13.35 11.52
C GLN A 79 10.31 -13.03 10.72
N THR A 80 11.47 -12.87 11.37
CA THR A 80 12.72 -12.56 10.68
C THR A 80 13.21 -13.66 9.76
N ASP A 81 13.13 -14.92 10.19
CA ASP A 81 13.52 -16.04 9.34
C ASP A 81 12.48 -16.30 8.24
N ARG A 82 11.19 -16.15 8.57
CA ARG A 82 10.08 -16.23 7.62
C ARG A 82 10.24 -15.23 6.50
N ASP A 83 10.46 -13.96 6.81
CA ASP A 83 10.50 -12.89 5.83
C ASP A 83 11.69 -13.06 4.88
N GLY A 84 12.85 -13.50 5.36
CA GLY A 84 14.00 -13.82 4.51
C GLY A 84 13.72 -15.01 3.57
N LEU A 85 13.22 -16.12 4.11
CA LEU A 85 12.91 -17.32 3.34
C LEU A 85 11.78 -17.09 2.33
N TRP A 86 10.70 -16.48 2.77
CA TRP A 86 9.47 -16.31 2.01
C TRP A 86 9.63 -15.27 0.90
N THR A 87 10.29 -14.13 1.19
CA THR A 87 10.63 -13.15 0.15
C THR A 87 11.50 -13.79 -0.93
N ALA A 88 12.52 -14.55 -0.55
CA ALA A 88 13.38 -15.25 -1.51
C ALA A 88 12.60 -16.26 -2.35
N THR A 89 11.70 -17.02 -1.72
CA THR A 89 10.85 -18.03 -2.39
C THR A 89 9.97 -17.36 -3.43
N LEU A 90 9.27 -16.28 -3.07
CA LEU A 90 8.37 -15.57 -3.99
C LEU A 90 9.16 -14.88 -5.11
N LYS A 91 10.31 -14.25 -4.81
CA LYS A 91 11.19 -13.66 -5.85
C LYS A 91 11.62 -14.70 -6.89
N ARG A 92 11.93 -15.93 -6.44
CA ARG A 92 12.21 -17.06 -7.35
C ARG A 92 10.97 -17.45 -8.17
N SER A 93 9.80 -17.52 -7.54
CA SER A 93 8.55 -17.82 -8.23
C SER A 93 8.24 -16.79 -9.33
N TRP A 94 8.45 -15.49 -9.06
CA TRP A 94 8.28 -14.43 -10.07
C TRP A 94 9.28 -14.56 -11.22
N SER A 95 10.57 -14.75 -10.91
CA SER A 95 11.61 -14.83 -11.94
C SER A 95 11.45 -16.05 -12.86
N GLN A 96 10.85 -17.13 -12.36
CA GLN A 96 10.61 -18.37 -13.10
C GLN A 96 9.20 -18.50 -13.67
N ALA A 97 8.33 -17.51 -13.45
CA ALA A 97 6.89 -17.61 -13.71
C ALA A 97 6.26 -18.87 -13.08
N GLY A 98 6.74 -19.24 -11.88
CA GLY A 98 6.33 -20.39 -11.08
C GLY A 98 4.95 -20.24 -10.45
N ALA A 99 4.57 -21.20 -9.63
CA ALA A 99 3.20 -21.35 -9.15
C ALA A 99 2.69 -20.13 -8.36
N GLY A 100 3.53 -19.49 -7.54
CA GLY A 100 3.16 -18.28 -6.82
C GLY A 100 2.80 -17.12 -7.75
N HIS A 101 3.64 -16.87 -8.76
CA HIS A 101 3.36 -15.84 -9.76
C HIS A 101 2.08 -16.18 -10.56
N GLN A 102 1.89 -17.45 -10.93
CA GLN A 102 0.67 -17.88 -11.62
C GLN A 102 -0.60 -17.64 -10.80
N LEU A 103 -0.58 -17.87 -9.48
CA LEU A 103 -1.74 -17.61 -8.61
C LEU A 103 -2.12 -16.13 -8.60
N VAL A 104 -1.14 -15.23 -8.47
CA VAL A 104 -1.37 -13.78 -8.52
C VAL A 104 -1.91 -13.37 -9.89
N ARG A 105 -1.28 -13.88 -10.96
CA ARG A 105 -1.69 -13.58 -12.32
C ARG A 105 -3.13 -14.02 -12.60
N ILE A 106 -3.49 -15.24 -12.20
CA ILE A 106 -4.87 -15.75 -12.34
C ILE A 106 -5.85 -14.86 -11.57
N ALA A 107 -5.51 -14.47 -10.33
CA ALA A 107 -6.35 -13.59 -9.53
C ALA A 107 -6.49 -12.17 -10.13
N ARG A 108 -5.45 -11.68 -10.81
CA ARG A 108 -5.43 -10.37 -11.46
C ARG A 108 -6.05 -10.35 -12.85
N GLU A 109 -6.04 -11.43 -13.60
CA GLU A 109 -6.42 -11.41 -15.02
C GLU A 109 -7.73 -12.15 -15.31
N GLN A 110 -8.13 -13.10 -14.47
CA GLN A 110 -9.26 -14.00 -14.77
C GLN A 110 -10.56 -13.56 -14.08
N ASN A 111 -11.69 -14.05 -14.59
CA ASN A 111 -12.99 -13.92 -13.94
C ASN A 111 -13.09 -14.89 -12.76
N LEU A 112 -13.06 -14.33 -11.54
CA LEU A 112 -13.08 -15.10 -10.31
C LEU A 112 -14.48 -15.44 -9.78
N THR A 113 -15.56 -14.94 -10.40
CA THR A 113 -16.95 -15.12 -9.89
C THR A 113 -17.42 -16.58 -9.88
N HIS A 114 -16.87 -17.42 -10.75
CA HIS A 114 -17.22 -18.84 -10.84
C HIS A 114 -16.40 -19.75 -9.93
N MET A 115 -15.47 -19.20 -9.16
CA MET A 115 -14.66 -19.98 -8.23
C MET A 115 -15.50 -20.53 -7.07
N SER A 116 -15.20 -21.74 -6.59
CA SER A 116 -15.84 -22.27 -5.39
C SER A 116 -15.44 -21.46 -4.15
N SER A 117 -16.36 -21.27 -3.19
CA SER A 117 -16.05 -20.51 -1.96
C SER A 117 -14.87 -21.11 -1.18
N ALA A 118 -14.72 -22.43 -1.17
CA ALA A 118 -13.59 -23.09 -0.52
C ALA A 118 -12.24 -22.76 -1.20
N SER A 119 -12.19 -22.80 -2.53
CA SER A 119 -10.99 -22.39 -3.29
C SER A 119 -10.71 -20.90 -3.13
N ALA A 120 -11.75 -20.06 -3.08
CA ALA A 120 -11.61 -18.63 -2.91
C ALA A 120 -10.95 -18.26 -1.58
N VAL A 121 -11.40 -18.87 -0.48
CA VAL A 121 -10.79 -18.65 0.85
C VAL A 121 -9.33 -19.11 0.85
N LEU A 122 -9.04 -20.30 0.29
CA LEU A 122 -7.67 -20.82 0.22
C LEU A 122 -6.74 -19.94 -0.64
N LEU A 123 -7.22 -19.46 -1.79
CA LEU A 123 -6.48 -18.52 -2.61
C LEU A 123 -6.21 -17.22 -1.85
N GLY A 124 -7.21 -16.69 -1.14
CA GLY A 124 -7.06 -15.50 -0.31
C GLY A 124 -6.00 -15.66 0.78
N PHE A 125 -5.93 -16.83 1.44
CA PHE A 125 -4.89 -17.13 2.43
C PHE A 125 -3.49 -17.11 1.81
N ALA A 126 -3.33 -17.71 0.63
CA ALA A 126 -2.04 -17.69 -0.08
C ALA A 126 -1.64 -16.25 -0.46
N LEU A 127 -2.56 -15.49 -1.07
CA LEU A 127 -2.32 -14.11 -1.47
C LEU A 127 -2.02 -13.19 -0.26
N ALA A 128 -2.70 -13.38 0.87
CA ALA A 128 -2.40 -12.67 2.12
C ALA A 128 -0.96 -12.94 2.58
N TRP A 129 -0.49 -14.19 2.55
CA TRP A 129 0.91 -14.49 2.84
C TRP A 129 1.89 -13.90 1.84
N PHE A 130 1.52 -13.71 0.58
CA PHE A 130 2.43 -13.09 -0.40
C PHE A 130 2.74 -11.63 -0.05
N THR A 131 1.81 -10.96 0.63
CA THR A 131 2.01 -9.58 1.11
C THR A 131 3.04 -9.45 2.24
N ALA A 132 3.48 -10.57 2.84
CA ALA A 132 4.61 -10.60 3.77
C ALA A 132 5.96 -10.38 3.05
N SER A 133 6.02 -10.51 1.72
CA SER A 133 7.24 -10.27 0.96
C SER A 133 7.79 -8.86 1.22
N ALA A 134 9.11 -8.75 1.38
CA ALA A 134 9.75 -7.44 1.38
C ALA A 134 9.72 -6.81 -0.02
N ASP A 135 9.67 -7.61 -1.08
CA ASP A 135 9.61 -7.15 -2.47
C ASP A 135 8.33 -6.36 -2.75
N LEU A 136 8.49 -5.14 -3.28
CA LEU A 136 7.38 -4.22 -3.44
C LEU A 136 6.41 -4.68 -4.54
N LEU A 137 6.94 -5.16 -5.67
CA LEU A 137 6.13 -5.60 -6.81
C LEU A 137 5.24 -6.77 -6.39
N ILE A 138 5.84 -7.79 -5.78
CA ILE A 138 5.13 -8.98 -5.31
C ILE A 138 4.01 -8.59 -4.34
N ARG A 139 4.32 -7.70 -3.39
CA ARG A 139 3.36 -7.27 -2.38
C ARG A 139 2.23 -6.43 -2.97
N ASP A 140 2.52 -5.54 -3.92
CA ASP A 140 1.51 -4.68 -4.54
C ASP A 140 0.60 -5.48 -5.49
N GLU A 141 1.16 -6.33 -6.36
CA GLU A 141 0.36 -7.22 -7.22
C GLU A 141 -0.50 -8.19 -6.40
N SER A 142 0.03 -8.73 -5.30
CA SER A 142 -0.75 -9.59 -4.40
C SER A 142 -1.87 -8.84 -3.69
N SER A 143 -1.67 -7.55 -3.37
CA SER A 143 -2.71 -6.69 -2.76
C SER A 143 -3.83 -6.37 -3.75
N GLN A 144 -3.50 -6.11 -5.01
CA GLN A 144 -4.47 -5.95 -6.09
C GLN A 144 -5.25 -7.25 -6.32
N ALA A 145 -4.56 -8.39 -6.36
CA ALA A 145 -5.16 -9.71 -6.46
C ALA A 145 -6.15 -10.00 -5.31
N LEU A 146 -5.78 -9.68 -4.06
CA LEU A 146 -6.67 -9.78 -2.90
C LEU A 146 -7.92 -8.93 -3.05
N THR A 147 -7.76 -7.68 -3.52
CA THR A 147 -8.89 -6.77 -3.71
C THR A 147 -9.87 -7.32 -4.75
N ARG A 148 -9.37 -7.73 -5.92
CA ARG A 148 -10.19 -8.37 -6.97
C ARG A 148 -10.90 -9.62 -6.46
N LEU A 149 -10.21 -10.44 -5.69
CA LEU A 149 -10.79 -11.63 -5.08
C LEU A 149 -11.92 -11.29 -4.11
N MET A 150 -11.75 -10.29 -3.25
CA MET A 150 -12.78 -9.85 -2.30
C MET A 150 -13.98 -9.17 -2.97
N VAL A 151 -13.79 -8.54 -4.13
CA VAL A 151 -14.88 -8.02 -4.97
C VAL A 151 -15.67 -9.18 -5.61
N ALA A 152 -14.96 -10.20 -6.10
CA ALA A 152 -15.59 -11.30 -6.84
C ALA A 152 -16.19 -12.39 -5.92
N GLN A 153 -15.72 -12.52 -4.69
CA GLN A 153 -16.04 -13.61 -3.77
C GLN A 153 -16.21 -13.11 -2.32
N PRO A 154 -17.14 -13.69 -1.52
CA PRO A 154 -17.39 -13.29 -0.15
C PRO A 154 -16.33 -13.83 0.83
N VAL A 155 -15.07 -13.42 0.64
CA VAL A 155 -13.91 -13.91 1.41
C VAL A 155 -13.31 -12.88 2.35
N ALA A 156 -13.78 -11.62 2.33
CA ALA A 156 -13.20 -10.53 3.10
C ALA A 156 -13.20 -10.81 4.61
N VAL A 157 -14.35 -11.22 5.17
CA VAL A 157 -14.48 -11.55 6.61
C VAL A 157 -13.54 -12.69 7.04
N PRO A 158 -13.54 -13.88 6.40
CA PRO A 158 -12.61 -14.95 6.75
C PRO A 158 -11.12 -14.54 6.69
N LEU A 159 -10.76 -13.68 5.73
CA LEU A 159 -9.38 -13.20 5.60
C LEU A 159 -9.02 -12.18 6.68
N LEU A 160 -9.91 -11.24 6.99
CA LEU A 160 -9.73 -10.30 8.09
C LEU A 160 -9.60 -11.03 9.43
N ASP A 161 -10.50 -11.96 9.73
CA ASP A 161 -10.45 -12.76 10.96
C ASP A 161 -9.11 -13.50 11.12
N ALA A 162 -8.57 -14.06 10.04
CA ALA A 162 -7.32 -14.81 10.07
C ALA A 162 -6.06 -13.94 10.15
N PHE A 163 -6.08 -12.73 9.58
CA PHE A 163 -4.86 -11.94 9.36
C PHE A 163 -4.80 -10.60 10.09
N ILE A 164 -5.90 -10.08 10.64
CA ILE A 164 -5.91 -8.80 11.36
C ILE A 164 -5.03 -8.80 12.62
N ALA A 165 -4.82 -9.99 13.20
CA ALA A 165 -3.95 -10.27 14.34
C ALA A 165 -2.61 -10.93 13.94
N SER A 166 -2.21 -10.86 12.66
CA SER A 166 -0.89 -11.34 12.21
C SER A 166 0.24 -10.65 12.98
N ASP A 167 1.39 -11.32 13.14
CA ASP A 167 2.60 -10.75 13.74
C ASP A 167 3.31 -9.74 12.79
N ASP A 168 2.86 -9.69 11.54
CA ASP A 168 3.42 -8.87 10.47
C ASP A 168 2.49 -7.73 10.06
N ASP A 169 2.88 -6.50 10.37
CA ASP A 169 2.11 -5.31 10.02
C ASP A 169 1.91 -5.16 8.51
N PHE A 170 2.83 -5.58 7.65
CA PHE A 170 2.60 -5.50 6.21
C PHE A 170 1.45 -6.41 5.76
N VAL A 171 1.34 -7.61 6.34
CA VAL A 171 0.22 -8.51 6.03
C VAL A 171 -1.10 -7.90 6.49
N ARG A 172 -1.14 -7.39 7.73
CA ARG A 172 -2.31 -6.72 8.29
C ARG A 172 -2.73 -5.53 7.44
N GLU A 173 -1.77 -4.68 7.06
CA GLU A 173 -1.98 -3.48 6.24
C GLU A 173 -2.59 -3.85 4.90
N ARG A 174 -2.03 -4.84 4.19
CA ARG A 174 -2.48 -5.19 2.84
C ARG A 174 -3.82 -5.91 2.83
N VAL A 175 -4.11 -6.76 3.81
CA VAL A 175 -5.45 -7.38 3.94
C VAL A 175 -6.52 -6.33 4.25
N LEU A 176 -6.24 -5.39 5.15
CA LEU A 176 -7.16 -4.26 5.44
C LEU A 176 -7.32 -3.34 4.23
N THR A 177 -6.23 -3.02 3.55
CA THR A 177 -6.25 -2.18 2.34
C THR A 177 -7.09 -2.83 1.25
N ALA A 178 -6.97 -4.15 1.05
CA ALA A 178 -7.77 -4.88 0.08
C ALA A 178 -9.27 -4.92 0.45
N ALA A 179 -9.59 -5.13 1.73
CA ALA A 179 -10.97 -5.12 2.20
C ALA A 179 -11.62 -3.73 2.06
N TYR A 180 -10.89 -2.67 2.42
CA TYR A 180 -11.32 -1.30 2.22
C TYR A 180 -11.54 -0.99 0.73
N GLY A 181 -10.57 -1.32 -0.12
CA GLY A 181 -10.67 -1.13 -1.57
C GLY A 181 -11.85 -1.89 -2.20
N ALA A 182 -12.08 -3.14 -1.79
CA ALA A 182 -13.23 -3.90 -2.24
C ALA A 182 -14.56 -3.29 -1.78
N GLY A 183 -14.64 -2.74 -0.57
CA GLY A 183 -15.81 -2.01 -0.09
C GLY A 183 -16.13 -0.77 -0.93
N LEU A 184 -15.11 0.01 -1.29
CA LEU A 184 -15.26 1.19 -2.16
C LEU A 184 -15.77 0.83 -3.56
N LEU A 185 -15.32 -0.32 -4.10
CA LEU A 185 -15.72 -0.82 -5.41
C LEU A 185 -17.13 -1.44 -5.41
N LEU A 186 -17.47 -2.22 -4.38
CA LEU A 186 -18.77 -2.90 -4.26
C LEU A 186 -19.90 -1.94 -3.89
N ARG A 187 -19.62 -0.93 -3.05
CA ARG A 187 -20.61 0.03 -2.53
C ARG A 187 -21.83 -0.64 -1.88
N ASP A 188 -21.61 -1.79 -1.25
CA ASP A 188 -22.66 -2.58 -0.61
C ASP A 188 -22.67 -2.31 0.91
N PRO A 189 -23.77 -1.78 1.47
CA PRO A 189 -23.93 -1.61 2.92
C PRO A 189 -23.78 -2.91 3.73
N THR A 190 -24.16 -4.07 3.17
CA THR A 190 -23.99 -5.36 3.84
C THR A 190 -22.52 -5.73 3.96
N TYR A 191 -21.75 -5.59 2.88
CA TYR A 191 -20.31 -5.77 2.89
C TYR A 191 -19.64 -4.86 3.93
N TRP A 192 -19.95 -3.56 3.91
CA TRP A 192 -19.40 -2.60 4.88
C TRP A 192 -19.70 -2.98 6.33
N ARG A 193 -20.93 -3.38 6.64
CA ARG A 193 -21.33 -3.86 7.97
C ARG A 193 -20.46 -5.03 8.42
N GLU A 194 -20.29 -6.02 7.56
CA GLU A 194 -19.56 -7.25 7.87
C GLU A 194 -18.06 -6.98 8.11
N ILE A 195 -17.40 -6.24 7.23
CA ILE A 195 -15.97 -5.94 7.41
C ILE A 195 -15.72 -4.95 8.56
N ALA A 196 -16.64 -4.03 8.84
CA ALA A 196 -16.53 -3.10 9.96
C ALA A 196 -16.64 -3.80 11.31
N ASP A 197 -17.46 -4.85 11.44
CA ASP A 197 -17.57 -5.59 12.71
C ASP A 197 -16.23 -6.26 13.04
N VAL A 198 -15.71 -7.09 12.12
CA VAL A 198 -14.44 -7.80 12.30
C VAL A 198 -13.28 -6.84 12.52
N THR A 199 -13.22 -5.76 11.73
CA THR A 199 -12.17 -4.74 11.84
C THR A 199 -12.22 -4.02 13.18
N PHE A 200 -13.43 -3.66 13.65
CA PHE A 200 -13.61 -3.01 14.94
C PHE A 200 -13.21 -3.93 16.10
N GLN A 201 -13.65 -5.20 16.09
CA GLN A 201 -13.28 -6.15 17.13
C GLN A 201 -11.78 -6.42 17.14
N GLY A 202 -11.16 -6.59 15.98
CA GLY A 202 -9.74 -6.92 15.86
C GLY A 202 -8.79 -5.76 16.20
N LEU A 203 -9.21 -4.50 16.00
CA LEU A 203 -8.32 -3.34 16.16
C LEU A 203 -8.71 -2.41 17.30
N PHE A 204 -9.99 -2.21 17.62
CA PHE A 204 -10.43 -1.11 18.48
C PHE A 204 -11.15 -1.54 19.75
N ALA A 205 -11.81 -2.69 19.76
CA ALA A 205 -12.67 -3.12 20.88
C ALA A 205 -11.92 -3.26 22.22
N SER A 206 -10.61 -3.52 22.20
CA SER A 206 -9.76 -3.58 23.40
C SER A 206 -9.47 -2.20 24.03
N GLY A 207 -9.76 -1.11 23.31
CA GLY A 207 -9.37 0.25 23.69
C GLY A 207 -7.89 0.58 23.46
N ALA A 208 -7.12 -0.34 22.88
CA ALA A 208 -5.70 -0.17 22.57
C ALA A 208 -5.45 -0.47 21.08
N PRO A 209 -5.72 0.49 20.17
CA PRO A 209 -5.50 0.29 18.75
C PRO A 209 -4.03 0.11 18.40
N PRO A 210 -3.71 -0.49 17.24
CA PRO A 210 -2.34 -0.67 16.81
C PRO A 210 -1.58 0.67 16.78
N GLU A 211 -0.31 0.64 17.18
CA GLU A 211 0.58 1.78 17.09
C GLU A 211 0.83 2.22 15.63
N ASN A 212 0.67 1.30 14.69
CA ASN A 212 0.85 1.56 13.27
C ASN A 212 -0.25 2.49 12.74
N VAL A 213 0.14 3.71 12.31
CA VAL A 213 -0.79 4.73 11.81
C VAL A 213 -1.60 4.27 10.60
N LEU A 214 -1.04 3.43 9.73
CA LEU A 214 -1.77 2.92 8.56
C LEU A 214 -2.88 1.96 8.98
N LEU A 215 -2.60 1.05 9.92
CA LEU A 215 -3.58 0.08 10.40
C LEU A 215 -4.77 0.75 11.09
N ARG A 216 -4.50 1.70 11.99
CA ARG A 216 -5.56 2.41 12.71
C ARG A 216 -6.34 3.37 11.81
N ASP A 217 -5.70 3.98 10.81
CA ASP A 217 -6.43 4.81 9.84
C ASP A 217 -7.29 3.96 8.91
N LEU A 218 -6.77 2.87 8.34
CA LEU A 218 -7.54 1.96 7.48
C LEU A 218 -8.71 1.36 8.26
N GLY A 219 -8.46 0.90 9.49
CA GLY A 219 -9.50 0.35 10.34
C GLY A 219 -10.59 1.35 10.67
N ARG A 220 -10.18 2.59 10.99
CA ARG A 220 -11.10 3.71 11.22
C ARG A 220 -11.93 4.00 9.97
N GLN A 221 -11.32 4.03 8.80
CA GLN A 221 -12.03 4.30 7.54
C GLN A 221 -13.09 3.26 7.26
N ILE A 222 -12.79 1.98 7.42
CA ILE A 222 -13.80 0.92 7.26
C ILE A 222 -15.00 1.16 8.20
N VAL A 223 -14.76 1.54 9.46
CA VAL A 223 -15.82 1.86 10.43
C VAL A 223 -16.59 3.13 10.05
N GLU A 224 -15.90 4.16 9.55
CA GLU A 224 -16.49 5.42 9.09
C GLU A 224 -17.38 5.23 7.86
N GLU A 225 -16.94 4.43 6.89
CA GLU A 225 -17.72 4.10 5.69
C GLU A 225 -18.98 3.32 6.04
N ALA A 226 -18.88 2.31 6.92
CA ALA A 226 -20.04 1.59 7.42
C ALA A 226 -21.03 2.51 8.14
N HIS A 227 -20.55 3.48 8.91
CA HIS A 227 -21.39 4.50 9.53
C HIS A 227 -22.07 5.41 8.50
N ALA A 228 -21.34 5.88 7.50
CA ALA A 228 -21.85 6.79 6.47
C ALA A 228 -22.98 6.17 5.64
N VAL A 229 -22.92 4.87 5.36
CA VAL A 229 -23.98 4.15 4.64
C VAL A 229 -25.09 3.61 5.57
N GLY A 230 -25.09 3.98 6.85
CA GLY A 230 -26.10 3.57 7.82
C GLY A 230 -26.04 2.08 8.21
N ALA A 231 -24.88 1.44 8.03
CA ALA A 231 -24.66 0.01 8.23
C ALA A 231 -23.67 -0.32 9.35
N LEU A 232 -23.32 0.66 10.20
CA LEU A 232 -22.42 0.44 11.34
C LEU A 232 -23.01 -0.64 12.27
N PRO A 233 -22.27 -1.73 12.55
CA PRO A 233 -22.69 -2.76 13.50
C PRO A 233 -22.93 -2.20 14.90
N SER A 234 -23.91 -2.74 15.63
CA SER A 234 -24.18 -2.34 17.02
C SER A 234 -23.03 -2.68 17.99
N THR A 235 -22.14 -3.56 17.58
CA THR A 235 -20.91 -3.98 18.26
C THR A 235 -19.75 -3.01 18.05
N ALA A 236 -19.87 -2.05 17.12
CA ALA A 236 -18.84 -1.09 16.77
C ALA A 236 -19.17 0.33 17.26
N SER A 237 -18.14 1.12 17.57
CA SER A 237 -18.29 2.49 18.07
C SER A 237 -17.39 3.44 17.30
N LEU A 238 -18.01 4.43 16.64
CA LEU A 238 -17.30 5.49 15.93
C LEU A 238 -16.40 6.32 16.86
N ALA A 239 -16.82 6.49 18.12
CA ALA A 239 -16.06 7.27 19.11
C ALA A 239 -14.77 6.56 19.55
N ILE A 240 -14.76 5.22 19.55
CA ILE A 240 -13.57 4.42 19.90
C ILE A 240 -12.65 4.26 18.68
N ALA A 241 -13.24 4.17 17.48
CA ALA A 241 -12.49 4.08 16.23
C ALA A 241 -11.86 5.40 15.77
N ARG A 242 -12.08 6.51 16.49
CA ARG A 242 -11.51 7.82 16.21
C ARG A 242 -10.50 8.21 17.31
N PRO A 243 -9.45 8.98 16.98
CA PRO A 243 -8.56 9.54 17.98
C PRO A 243 -9.30 10.49 18.95
N PRO A 244 -8.75 10.77 20.14
CA PRO A 244 -7.38 10.47 20.58
C PRO A 244 -7.16 9.00 20.93
N TYR A 245 -5.99 8.47 20.56
CA TYR A 245 -5.54 7.15 20.94
C TYR A 245 -4.50 7.22 22.06
N SER A 246 -4.18 6.07 22.63
CA SER A 246 -3.14 5.94 23.63
C SER A 246 -2.14 4.86 23.20
N SER A 247 -0.86 5.14 23.40
CA SER A 247 0.25 4.24 23.13
C SER A 247 1.33 4.35 24.21
N PRO A 248 2.29 3.42 24.30
CA PRO A 248 3.39 3.52 25.25
C PRO A 248 4.28 4.76 25.00
N TRP A 249 4.48 5.56 26.05
CA TRP A 249 5.33 6.77 26.05
C TRP A 249 5.92 7.02 27.46
N PRO A 250 7.15 7.55 27.62
CA PRO A 250 8.11 7.91 26.58
C PRO A 250 8.66 6.70 25.81
N LEU A 251 9.38 6.94 24.72
CA LEU A 251 10.06 5.87 23.97
C LEU A 251 11.05 5.13 24.88
N SER A 252 11.00 3.80 24.84
CA SER A 252 11.91 2.93 25.58
C SER A 252 13.11 2.55 24.72
N PHE A 253 14.30 2.55 25.32
CA PHE A 253 15.56 2.19 24.67
C PHE A 253 16.27 1.10 25.48
N THR A 254 16.73 0.07 24.77
CA THR A 254 17.59 -1.00 25.27
C THR A 254 19.03 -0.51 25.40
N PHE A 255 19.48 0.34 24.48
CA PHE A 255 20.85 0.84 24.44
C PHE A 255 20.91 2.33 24.83
N ALA A 256 21.95 2.71 25.59
CA ALA A 256 22.10 4.10 26.04
C ALA A 256 22.33 5.06 24.87
N ASP A 257 23.17 4.66 23.92
CA ASP A 257 23.59 5.45 22.78
C ASP A 257 23.92 4.60 21.55
N TRP A 258 24.11 5.29 20.42
CA TRP A 258 24.41 4.67 19.14
C TRP A 258 25.75 3.90 19.11
N PRO A 259 26.88 4.43 19.65
CA PRO A 259 28.12 3.66 19.72
C PRO A 259 27.99 2.31 20.43
N THR A 260 27.13 2.20 21.46
CA THR A 260 26.88 0.92 22.13
C THR A 260 26.21 -0.10 21.21
N ILE A 261 25.29 0.35 20.34
CA ILE A 261 24.63 -0.51 19.34
C ILE A 261 25.67 -1.02 18.34
N GLU A 262 26.51 -0.14 17.77
CA GLU A 262 27.55 -0.51 16.81
C GLU A 262 28.56 -1.52 17.40
N ALA A 263 28.93 -1.33 18.67
CA ALA A 263 29.84 -2.25 19.36
C ALA A 263 29.20 -3.62 19.65
N THR A 264 27.88 -3.66 19.88
CA THR A 264 27.14 -4.90 20.18
C THR A 264 26.76 -5.67 18.92
N HIS A 265 26.42 -4.96 17.84
CA HIS A 265 25.96 -5.51 16.57
C HIS A 265 26.96 -5.20 15.46
N THR A 266 28.10 -5.89 15.48
CA THR A 266 29.20 -5.66 14.52
C THR A 266 28.85 -6.06 13.08
N ASP A 267 27.76 -6.79 12.88
CA ASP A 267 27.21 -7.23 11.60
C ASP A 267 26.02 -6.37 11.14
N LEU A 268 25.75 -5.24 11.81
CA LEU A 268 24.69 -4.32 11.40
C LEU A 268 24.99 -3.75 10.00
N PRO A 269 24.08 -3.90 9.02
CA PRO A 269 24.33 -3.44 7.67
C PRO A 269 24.33 -1.91 7.61
N GLY A 270 25.15 -1.36 6.71
CA GLY A 270 25.37 0.10 6.59
C GLY A 270 24.10 0.93 6.41
N ASN A 271 23.04 0.37 5.81
CA ASN A 271 21.76 1.08 5.67
C ASN A 271 20.99 1.28 6.98
N LEU A 272 21.32 0.53 8.03
CA LEU A 272 20.80 0.73 9.38
C LEU A 272 21.78 1.55 10.25
N MET A 273 23.00 1.81 9.79
CA MET A 273 24.03 2.47 10.58
C MET A 273 23.85 3.99 10.59
N LEU A 274 23.44 4.57 11.72
CA LEU A 274 23.27 6.03 11.85
C LEU A 274 24.61 6.79 11.83
N GLY A 275 25.68 6.20 12.36
CA GLY A 275 27.06 6.69 12.27
C GLY A 275 27.30 8.14 12.77
N LYS A 276 28.57 8.58 12.77
CA LYS A 276 28.95 9.95 13.16
C LYS A 276 28.88 10.98 12.03
N ASN A 277 29.01 10.55 10.77
CA ASN A 277 29.28 11.47 9.64
C ASN A 277 28.18 11.50 8.56
N MET A 278 27.49 10.39 8.30
CA MET A 278 26.42 10.33 7.31
C MET A 278 25.35 9.37 7.78
N GLN A 279 24.15 9.91 8.02
CA GLN A 279 22.96 9.12 8.38
C GLN A 279 22.47 8.34 7.14
N PRO A 280 21.80 7.19 7.30
CA PRO A 280 21.32 6.42 6.18
C PRO A 280 20.18 7.14 5.47
N ASP A 281 19.99 6.83 4.18
CA ASP A 281 18.95 7.43 3.35
C ASP A 281 17.55 7.35 3.98
N PHE A 282 17.22 6.27 4.69
CA PHE A 282 15.93 6.17 5.36
C PHE A 282 15.76 7.21 6.47
N ALA A 283 16.78 7.41 7.30
CA ALA A 283 16.76 8.41 8.36
C ALA A 283 16.59 9.82 7.78
N ILE A 284 17.27 10.13 6.67
CA ILE A 284 17.28 11.47 6.05
C ILE A 284 15.99 11.73 5.27
N TYR A 285 15.56 10.79 4.42
CA TYR A 285 14.49 11.03 3.44
C TYR A 285 13.14 10.44 3.84
N CYS A 286 13.09 9.56 4.84
CA CYS A 286 11.83 8.95 5.29
C CYS A 286 11.44 9.39 6.69
N VAL A 287 12.36 9.28 7.67
CA VAL A 287 12.06 9.60 9.08
C VAL A 287 12.05 11.11 9.32
N LYS A 288 13.14 11.81 8.99
CA LYS A 288 13.30 13.24 9.28
C LYS A 288 12.15 14.11 8.76
N PRO A 289 11.71 14.02 7.48
CA PRO A 289 10.68 14.90 6.96
C PRO A 289 9.32 14.73 7.66
N ARG A 290 9.03 13.52 8.13
CA ARG A 290 7.77 13.20 8.85
C ARG A 290 7.86 13.59 10.31
N ALA A 291 9.01 13.38 10.93
CA ALA A 291 9.27 13.79 12.31
C ALA A 291 9.25 15.33 12.47
N GLU A 292 9.59 16.09 11.42
CA GLU A 292 9.54 17.56 11.41
C GLU A 292 8.11 18.13 11.50
N ALA A 293 7.08 17.31 11.27
CA ALA A 293 5.68 17.68 11.47
C ALA A 293 5.30 17.79 12.96
N PHE A 294 6.18 17.39 13.88
CA PHE A 294 5.93 17.35 15.33
C PHE A 294 6.87 18.28 16.10
N ASP A 295 6.40 18.80 17.24
CA ASP A 295 7.25 19.54 18.17
C ASP A 295 8.07 18.57 19.05
N LEU A 296 9.12 17.99 18.45
CA LEU A 296 10.00 17.05 19.14
C LEU A 296 10.73 17.68 20.34
N ALA A 297 10.96 19.01 20.30
CA ALA A 297 11.63 19.72 21.39
C ALA A 297 10.73 19.77 22.64
N ALA A 298 9.44 20.03 22.46
CA ALA A 298 8.46 19.93 23.55
C ALA A 298 8.37 18.51 24.13
N ALA A 299 8.58 17.49 23.29
CA ALA A 299 8.58 16.08 23.72
C ALA A 299 9.91 15.63 24.36
N GLY A 300 10.96 16.45 24.32
CA GLY A 300 12.30 16.08 24.79
C GLY A 300 12.97 14.96 23.98
N VAL A 301 12.60 14.78 22.71
CA VAL A 301 13.14 13.73 21.83
C VAL A 301 13.85 14.37 20.63
N THR A 302 14.90 13.73 20.12
CA THR A 302 15.61 14.18 18.91
C THR A 302 15.37 13.21 17.76
N THR A 303 15.50 13.67 16.51
CA THR A 303 15.41 12.80 15.33
C THR A 303 16.42 11.63 15.39
N ALA A 304 17.60 11.85 15.97
CA ALA A 304 18.58 10.78 16.20
C ALA A 304 18.04 9.70 17.15
N LYS A 305 17.33 10.08 18.22
CA LYS A 305 16.67 9.14 19.13
C LYS A 305 15.49 8.42 18.47
N LEU A 306 14.75 9.09 17.58
CA LEU A 306 13.71 8.44 16.77
C LEU A 306 14.30 7.34 15.86
N ASN A 307 15.39 7.67 15.16
CA ASN A 307 16.10 6.71 14.31
C ASN A 307 16.69 5.55 15.13
N GLN A 308 17.30 5.84 16.29
CA GLN A 308 17.80 4.82 17.22
C GLN A 308 16.66 3.87 17.63
N TRP A 309 15.49 4.42 17.98
CA TRP A 309 14.33 3.63 18.37
C TRP A 309 13.92 2.65 17.26
N ILE A 310 13.82 3.11 16.00
CA ILE A 310 13.50 2.26 14.85
C ILE A 310 14.49 1.09 14.74
N VAL A 311 15.80 1.38 14.77
CA VAL A 311 16.83 0.32 14.64
C VAL A 311 16.75 -0.66 15.81
N GLU A 312 16.53 -0.19 17.04
CA GLU A 312 16.37 -1.07 18.19
C GLU A 312 15.14 -1.97 18.09
N GLN A 313 14.04 -1.49 17.52
CA GLN A 313 12.87 -2.35 17.27
C GLN A 313 13.19 -3.44 16.23
N ILE A 314 13.95 -3.11 15.17
CA ILE A 314 14.42 -4.08 14.18
C ILE A 314 15.32 -5.14 14.83
N LEU A 315 16.22 -4.72 15.71
CA LEU A 315 17.10 -5.62 16.46
C LEU A 315 16.31 -6.50 17.43
N ALA A 316 15.27 -5.98 18.07
CA ALA A 316 14.38 -6.72 18.96
C ALA A 316 13.60 -7.84 18.24
N LEU A 317 13.34 -7.70 16.92
CA LEU A 317 12.80 -8.80 16.10
C LEU A 317 13.82 -9.94 15.85
N GLY A 318 15.09 -9.74 16.21
CA GLY A 318 16.17 -10.69 15.97
C GLY A 318 16.70 -10.65 14.54
N TYR A 319 16.68 -9.47 13.89
CA TYR A 319 17.18 -9.28 12.52
C TYR A 319 18.69 -9.54 12.39
N ALA A 320 19.50 -9.07 13.34
CA ALA A 320 20.96 -9.20 13.33
C ALA A 320 21.43 -10.52 13.96
N GLY A 321 22.64 -10.96 13.59
CA GLY A 321 23.28 -12.17 14.07
C GLY A 321 23.58 -13.18 12.97
N GLY A 322 24.63 -13.97 13.17
CA GLY A 322 25.00 -15.06 12.25
C GLY A 322 23.89 -16.09 12.08
N GLY A 323 23.60 -16.46 10.82
CA GLY A 323 22.61 -17.49 10.49
C GLY A 323 21.16 -17.00 10.33
N LYS A 324 20.89 -15.70 10.50
CA LYS A 324 19.56 -15.11 10.27
C LYS A 324 19.22 -15.03 8.79
N LEU A 325 18.05 -15.55 8.40
CA LEU A 325 17.68 -15.62 6.98
C LEU A 325 17.37 -14.25 6.39
N ALA A 326 16.79 -13.32 7.17
CA ALA A 326 16.58 -11.94 6.73
C ALA A 326 17.89 -11.22 6.38
N LEU A 327 18.89 -11.27 7.28
CA LEU A 327 20.18 -10.64 7.04
C LEU A 327 20.92 -11.32 5.87
N GLY A 328 20.85 -12.65 5.79
CA GLY A 328 21.40 -13.42 4.66
C GLY A 328 20.78 -13.00 3.32
N TYR A 329 19.46 -12.84 3.26
CA TYR A 329 18.76 -12.33 2.08
C TYR A 329 19.22 -10.92 1.70
N ASP A 330 19.34 -10.01 2.67
CA ASP A 330 19.79 -8.64 2.41
C ASP A 330 21.23 -8.62 1.87
N HIS A 331 22.12 -9.44 2.40
CA HIS A 331 23.49 -9.61 1.88
C HIS A 331 23.51 -10.17 0.46
N ASP A 332 22.68 -11.17 0.17
CA ASP A 332 22.58 -11.74 -1.18
C ASP A 332 22.06 -10.72 -2.18
N LEU A 333 21.09 -9.88 -1.79
CA LEU A 333 20.55 -8.83 -2.64
C LEU A 333 21.60 -7.75 -2.95
N VAL A 334 22.38 -7.35 -1.95
CA VAL A 334 23.51 -6.41 -2.12
C VAL A 334 24.61 -7.03 -3.00
N ARG A 335 24.88 -8.33 -2.85
CA ARG A 335 25.85 -9.04 -3.70
C ARG A 335 25.38 -9.16 -5.15
N GLU A 336 24.08 -9.32 -5.38
CA GLU A 336 23.48 -9.45 -6.72
C GLU A 336 23.45 -8.11 -7.47
N HIS A 337 23.13 -7.01 -6.78
CA HIS A 337 22.83 -5.73 -7.43
C HIS A 337 23.77 -4.58 -7.05
N GLY A 338 24.71 -4.81 -6.13
CA GLY A 338 25.56 -3.76 -5.55
C GLY A 338 24.88 -3.02 -4.40
N ASP A 339 25.64 -2.12 -3.77
CA ASP A 339 25.15 -1.34 -2.64
C ASP A 339 24.37 -0.08 -3.07
N GLY A 340 23.60 0.49 -2.14
CA GLY A 340 22.88 1.74 -2.31
C GLY A 340 21.82 1.69 -3.41
N ARG A 341 22.05 2.45 -4.49
CA ARG A 341 21.11 2.61 -5.62
C ARG A 341 21.21 1.50 -6.68
N GLY A 342 22.08 0.52 -6.49
CA GLY A 342 22.24 -0.60 -7.42
C GLY A 342 21.07 -1.59 -7.39
N VAL A 343 20.40 -1.73 -6.25
CA VAL A 343 19.22 -2.58 -6.10
C VAL A 343 18.01 -1.90 -6.76
N PRO A 344 17.35 -2.52 -7.76
CA PRO A 344 16.13 -1.98 -8.35
C PRO A 344 15.11 -1.63 -7.28
N SER A 345 14.44 -0.49 -7.39
CA SER A 345 13.59 0.00 -6.29
C SER A 345 12.37 -0.88 -5.97
N ARG A 346 12.06 -1.82 -6.87
CA ARG A 346 11.13 -2.95 -6.70
C ARG A 346 11.65 -4.04 -5.75
N HIS A 347 12.93 -4.43 -5.88
CA HIS A 347 13.55 -5.44 -5.04
C HIS A 347 13.97 -4.78 -3.73
N ARG A 348 13.24 -5.04 -2.64
CA ARG A 348 13.56 -4.43 -1.35
C ARG A 348 14.19 -5.44 -0.40
N ARG A 349 15.13 -4.92 0.38
CA ARG A 349 15.70 -5.54 1.57
C ARG A 349 14.61 -5.79 2.62
N VAL A 350 14.74 -6.88 3.37
CA VAL A 350 13.93 -7.18 4.56
C VAL A 350 14.15 -6.13 5.65
N SER A 351 15.38 -5.63 5.85
CA SER A 351 15.61 -4.48 6.75
C SER A 351 14.81 -3.25 6.35
N LYS A 352 14.66 -2.99 5.04
CA LYS A 352 13.86 -1.87 4.52
C LYS A 352 12.38 -2.03 4.84
N LYS A 353 11.85 -3.27 4.77
CA LYS A 353 10.49 -3.58 5.20
C LYS A 353 10.30 -3.20 6.67
N TYR A 354 11.19 -3.62 7.55
CA TYR A 354 11.05 -3.31 8.98
C TYR A 354 11.22 -1.83 9.31
N GLU A 355 12.12 -1.12 8.61
CA GLU A 355 12.24 0.34 8.69
C GLU A 355 10.88 1.02 8.47
N TRP A 356 10.13 0.62 7.43
CA TRP A 356 8.79 1.18 7.15
C TRP A 356 7.76 0.79 8.19
N ILE A 357 7.73 -0.47 8.65
CA ILE A 357 6.81 -0.92 9.71
C ILE A 357 7.02 -0.10 10.99
N PHE A 358 8.27 0.04 11.43
CA PHE A 358 8.56 0.76 12.67
C PHE A 358 8.46 2.28 12.50
N LEU A 359 8.67 2.83 11.31
CA LEU A 359 8.31 4.22 11.04
C LEU A 359 6.80 4.43 11.22
N ALA A 360 5.95 3.56 10.67
CA ALA A 360 4.50 3.68 10.82
C ALA A 360 4.05 3.56 12.29
N ARG A 361 4.66 2.66 13.07
CA ARG A 361 4.42 2.57 14.53
C ARG A 361 4.93 3.80 15.29
N LEU A 362 6.10 4.31 14.93
CA LEU A 362 6.68 5.49 15.55
C LEU A 362 5.78 6.72 15.35
N LEU A 363 5.31 6.96 14.12
CA LEU A 363 4.42 8.08 13.84
C LEU A 363 3.14 7.99 14.66
N GLY A 364 2.65 6.78 14.94
CA GLY A 364 1.44 6.64 15.75
C GLY A 364 1.65 7.08 17.18
N ARG A 365 2.79 6.69 17.77
CA ARG A 365 3.19 7.19 19.09
C ARG A 365 3.41 8.70 19.10
N LEU A 366 3.97 9.27 18.03
CA LEU A 366 4.13 10.72 17.91
C LEU A 366 2.78 11.43 17.85
N HIS A 367 1.82 10.93 17.06
CA HIS A 367 0.47 11.49 17.00
C HIS A 367 -0.29 11.41 18.33
N ASP A 368 -0.01 10.39 19.15
CA ASP A 368 -0.71 10.18 20.41
C ASP A 368 -0.15 11.07 21.54
N HIS A 369 1.12 11.50 21.46
CA HIS A 369 1.83 12.17 22.57
C HIS A 369 2.52 13.49 22.25
N VAL A 370 2.81 13.76 20.98
CA VAL A 370 3.60 14.93 20.56
C VAL A 370 2.72 15.90 19.77
N PRO A 371 2.59 17.15 20.22
CA PRO A 371 1.83 18.15 19.48
C PRO A 371 2.37 18.33 18.05
N PRO A 372 1.49 18.50 17.05
CA PRO A 372 1.92 18.88 15.72
C PRO A 372 2.61 20.24 15.78
N ARG A 373 3.64 20.41 14.96
CA ARG A 373 4.29 21.71 14.80
C ARG A 373 3.32 22.64 14.07
N THR A 374 2.80 23.64 14.77
CA THR A 374 1.93 24.66 14.18
C THR A 374 2.77 25.83 13.66
N SER A 375 2.57 26.24 12.42
CA SER A 375 3.04 27.53 11.93
C SER A 375 1.96 28.59 12.18
N SER A 376 2.33 29.86 12.37
CA SER A 376 1.36 30.97 12.48
C SER A 376 0.54 31.19 11.19
N TRP A 377 0.95 30.56 10.10
CA TRP A 377 0.37 30.67 8.76
C TRP A 377 -0.48 29.45 8.38
N SER A 378 -0.53 28.42 9.23
CA SER A 378 -1.25 27.17 8.96
C SER A 378 -2.42 27.04 9.92
N PRO A 379 -3.61 26.59 9.45
CA PRO A 379 -4.73 26.30 10.33
C PRO A 379 -4.35 25.20 11.33
N THR A 380 -4.97 25.23 12.52
CA THR A 380 -4.78 24.16 13.51
C THR A 380 -5.33 22.85 12.96
N PRO A 381 -4.54 21.75 12.98
CA PRO A 381 -5.00 20.48 12.46
C PRO A 381 -6.25 19.96 13.16
N SER A 382 -7.15 19.34 12.38
CA SER A 382 -8.32 18.69 12.96
C SER A 382 -7.89 17.55 13.90
N PRO A 383 -8.44 17.46 15.12
CA PRO A 383 -8.17 16.33 16.03
C PRO A 383 -8.50 14.97 15.42
N THR A 384 -9.39 14.93 14.42
CA THR A 384 -9.80 13.72 13.70
C THR A 384 -9.16 13.60 12.32
N ARG A 385 -8.07 14.32 12.02
CA ARG A 385 -7.33 14.14 10.77
C ARG A 385 -6.81 12.70 10.66
N LEU A 386 -6.76 12.15 9.44
CA LEU A 386 -6.01 10.92 9.16
C LEU A 386 -4.52 11.17 9.36
N GLN A 387 -3.83 10.19 9.93
CA GLN A 387 -2.48 10.31 10.47
C GLN A 387 -1.43 9.62 9.60
N GLY A 388 -1.80 8.56 8.88
CA GLY A 388 -0.92 7.72 8.07
C GLY A 388 -0.97 7.99 6.57
N VAL A 389 -1.69 9.01 6.11
CA VAL A 389 -1.96 9.21 4.66
C VAL A 389 -0.68 9.36 3.83
N GLU A 390 0.33 10.02 4.37
CA GLU A 390 1.65 10.18 3.72
C GLU A 390 2.49 8.89 3.60
N LEU A 391 2.02 7.80 4.22
CA LEU A 391 2.63 6.48 4.12
C LEU A 391 1.88 5.56 3.15
N ARG A 392 0.71 5.97 2.64
CA ARG A 392 -0.03 5.21 1.64
C ARG A 392 0.73 5.22 0.32
N ALA A 393 1.03 4.03 -0.18
CA ALA A 393 1.86 3.86 -1.38
C ALA A 393 1.17 3.02 -2.48
N LEU A 394 0.06 2.35 -2.17
CA LEU A 394 -0.71 1.55 -3.12
C LEU A 394 -2.17 1.94 -3.03
N ASP A 395 -2.76 2.24 -4.17
CA ASP A 395 -4.21 2.32 -4.34
C ASP A 395 -4.78 0.94 -4.70
N PRO A 396 -5.55 0.27 -3.81
CA PRO A 396 -6.15 -1.03 -4.11
C PRO A 396 -7.32 -0.94 -5.10
N THR A 397 -7.83 0.26 -5.39
CA THR A 397 -8.93 0.49 -6.34
C THR A 397 -8.44 0.71 -7.77
N ASP A 398 -7.15 1.00 -7.97
CA ASP A 398 -6.54 1.12 -9.30
C ASP A 398 -6.23 -0.29 -9.86
N LEU A 399 -7.26 -0.96 -10.38
CA LEU A 399 -7.19 -2.30 -10.94
C LEU A 399 -6.66 -2.33 -12.39
N SER A 400 -5.83 -1.37 -12.78
CA SER A 400 -5.53 -0.98 -14.17
C SER A 400 -4.68 -1.97 -14.99
N GLU A 401 -5.09 -3.22 -15.06
CA GLU A 401 -4.90 -4.06 -16.23
C GLU A 401 -6.29 -4.35 -16.84
N ASP A 402 -6.61 -3.55 -17.86
CA ASP A 402 -7.58 -3.71 -18.95
C ASP A 402 -9.10 -3.66 -18.79
N GLU A 403 -9.76 -3.70 -17.64
CA GLU A 403 -11.23 -3.58 -17.63
C GLU A 403 -11.79 -2.83 -16.40
N LEU A 404 -11.87 -1.50 -16.48
CA LEU A 404 -12.83 -0.73 -15.68
C LEU A 404 -13.99 -0.30 -16.58
N THR A 405 -15.05 -1.10 -16.59
CA THR A 405 -16.38 -0.56 -16.92
C THR A 405 -16.62 0.68 -16.06
N ALA A 406 -17.07 1.76 -16.69
CA ALA A 406 -17.41 3.00 -16.01
C ALA A 406 -18.32 2.73 -14.80
N ILE A 407 -18.05 3.42 -13.69
CA ILE A 407 -18.84 3.36 -12.45
C ILE A 407 -20.31 3.66 -12.79
N PRO A 408 -21.24 2.71 -12.62
CA PRO A 408 -22.65 2.95 -12.91
C PRO A 408 -23.23 4.04 -12.00
N GLY A 409 -23.91 5.03 -12.60
CA GLY A 409 -24.58 6.13 -11.89
C GLY A 409 -23.90 7.50 -12.01
N LEU A 410 -22.72 7.60 -12.61
CA LEU A 410 -22.14 8.89 -12.99
C LEU A 410 -22.74 9.34 -14.33
N VAL A 411 -23.87 10.07 -14.28
CA VAL A 411 -24.40 10.76 -15.44
C VAL A 411 -23.62 12.06 -15.60
N VAL A 412 -22.61 12.06 -16.48
CA VAL A 412 -22.03 13.30 -17.01
C VAL A 412 -23.12 13.91 -17.89
N SER A 413 -23.79 14.96 -17.41
CA SER A 413 -24.70 15.72 -18.24
C SER A 413 -23.87 16.49 -19.26
N ASP A 414 -23.89 16.03 -20.51
CA ASP A 414 -23.31 16.67 -21.68
C ASP A 414 -23.84 18.11 -21.84
N PHE A 415 -23.17 19.07 -21.21
CA PHE A 415 -23.28 20.47 -21.61
C PHE A 415 -22.06 20.75 -22.48
N PHE A 416 -22.32 21.14 -23.74
CA PHE A 416 -21.39 21.54 -24.81
C PHE A 416 -20.93 20.44 -25.78
N LYS A 417 -21.58 20.40 -26.96
CA LYS A 417 -21.02 19.83 -28.19
C LYS A 417 -20.40 20.97 -29.03
N PRO A 418 -19.09 20.97 -29.31
CA PRO A 418 -18.50 21.94 -30.22
C PRO A 418 -18.73 21.56 -31.69
N SER A 419 -18.91 22.57 -32.55
CA SER A 419 -19.05 22.47 -34.01
C SER A 419 -17.68 22.55 -34.69
N PRO A 420 -17.40 21.79 -35.76
CA PRO A 420 -16.08 21.72 -36.38
C PRO A 420 -15.93 22.78 -37.49
N SER A 421 -15.17 23.85 -37.22
CA SER A 421 -14.51 24.60 -38.29
C SER A 421 -13.25 25.30 -37.78
N LYS A 422 -12.11 25.01 -38.43
CA LYS A 422 -10.80 25.61 -38.15
C LYS A 422 -10.73 27.05 -38.65
N ALA A 423 -10.07 27.93 -37.90
CA ALA A 423 -9.55 29.19 -38.41
C ALA A 423 -8.02 29.14 -38.38
N GLU A 424 -7.37 29.48 -39.49
CA GLU A 424 -5.91 29.54 -39.62
C GLU A 424 -5.38 30.89 -39.14
N SER A 425 -4.29 30.89 -38.38
CA SER A 425 -3.56 32.10 -37.95
C SER A 425 -2.11 32.05 -38.43
N GLN A 426 -1.64 33.18 -38.96
CA GLN A 426 -0.27 33.44 -39.40
C GLN A 426 0.36 34.50 -38.49
N GLU A 427 1.28 34.10 -37.60
CA GLU A 427 2.57 34.78 -37.27
C GLU A 427 3.22 34.18 -36.00
N PRO A 428 4.57 34.22 -35.85
CA PRO A 428 5.32 33.26 -35.01
C PRO A 428 5.53 33.64 -33.53
N ASN A 429 5.11 34.82 -33.07
CA ASN A 429 5.34 35.27 -31.68
C ASN A 429 4.12 35.14 -30.76
N ASP A 430 3.08 34.45 -31.21
CA ASP A 430 1.85 34.29 -30.48
C ASP A 430 1.78 32.87 -29.89
N TRP A 431 2.45 32.64 -28.76
CA TRP A 431 2.40 31.34 -28.05
C TRP A 431 0.96 30.94 -27.69
N THR A 432 0.08 31.93 -27.57
CA THR A 432 -1.37 31.80 -27.45
C THR A 432 -1.99 31.10 -28.66
N ALA A 433 -1.56 31.40 -29.89
CA ALA A 433 -2.04 30.74 -31.13
C ALA A 433 -1.71 29.23 -31.19
N ALA A 434 -0.63 28.79 -30.53
CA ALA A 434 -0.30 27.37 -30.41
C ALA A 434 -1.22 26.64 -29.40
N LEU A 435 -1.72 27.34 -28.38
CA LEU A 435 -2.78 26.83 -27.49
C LEU A 435 -4.14 26.71 -28.21
N PHE A 436 -4.39 27.61 -29.18
CA PHE A 436 -5.66 27.73 -29.91
C PHE A 436 -5.82 26.79 -31.11
N ALA A 437 -4.84 25.90 -31.37
CA ALA A 437 -4.92 24.88 -32.41
C ALA A 437 -5.39 23.50 -31.88
N SER A 438 -5.63 23.37 -30.57
CA SER A 438 -6.19 22.16 -29.95
C SER A 438 -7.68 22.01 -30.29
N GLU A 439 -8.10 20.82 -30.71
CA GLU A 439 -9.51 20.50 -31.02
C GLU A 439 -10.45 20.62 -29.79
N GLU A 440 -9.89 20.79 -28.59
CA GLU A 440 -10.60 20.79 -27.31
C GLU A 440 -10.94 22.19 -26.76
N THR A 441 -10.57 23.27 -27.46
CA THR A 441 -10.75 24.65 -26.96
C THR A 441 -11.62 25.48 -27.92
N GLN A 442 -12.76 26.03 -27.46
CA GLN A 442 -13.60 26.98 -28.23
C GLN A 442 -13.59 28.38 -27.61
N LEU A 443 -13.39 29.40 -28.45
CA LEU A 443 -13.49 30.82 -28.10
C LEU A 443 -14.92 31.36 -28.30
N VAL A 444 -15.36 32.24 -27.40
CA VAL A 444 -16.54 33.08 -27.59
C VAL A 444 -16.17 34.53 -27.30
N GLY A 445 -15.73 35.31 -28.29
CA GLY A 445 -15.46 36.76 -28.15
C GLY A 445 -14.11 37.14 -27.52
N ASP A 446 -13.86 38.45 -27.40
CA ASP A 446 -12.51 39.03 -27.52
C ASP A 446 -11.74 39.32 -26.20
N GLU A 447 -12.28 39.00 -25.01
CA GLU A 447 -11.61 39.34 -23.73
C GLU A 447 -11.82 38.27 -22.63
N TRP A 448 -10.78 37.49 -22.32
CA TRP A 448 -10.87 36.36 -21.39
C TRP A 448 -9.58 36.08 -20.60
N VAL A 449 -9.71 35.50 -19.39
CA VAL A 449 -8.59 35.05 -18.54
C VAL A 449 -8.65 33.53 -18.36
N MET A 450 -7.58 32.83 -18.75
CA MET A 450 -7.41 31.37 -18.59
C MET A 450 -7.20 31.01 -17.11
N LEU A 451 -8.00 30.09 -16.57
CA LEU A 451 -8.03 29.79 -15.13
C LEU A 451 -7.54 28.39 -14.72
N ALA A 452 -7.07 27.53 -15.63
CA ALA A 452 -6.35 26.30 -15.25
C ALA A 452 -5.52 25.75 -16.43
N GLY A 453 -4.43 25.03 -16.09
CA GLY A 453 -3.54 24.34 -17.01
C GLY A 453 -3.44 22.85 -16.70
N GLN A 454 -2.67 22.11 -17.53
CA GLN A 454 -2.44 20.68 -17.36
C GLN A 454 -1.82 20.37 -15.98
N HIS A 455 -2.50 19.56 -15.18
CA HIS A 455 -1.86 18.86 -14.07
C HIS A 455 -1.40 17.49 -14.55
N SER A 456 -0.10 17.37 -14.80
CA SER A 456 0.57 16.07 -14.80
C SER A 456 1.12 15.83 -13.41
N TRP A 457 0.83 14.68 -12.81
CA TRP A 457 1.62 14.20 -11.69
C TRP A 457 2.59 13.14 -12.18
N ARG A 458 3.82 13.22 -11.64
CA ARG A 458 4.84 12.23 -11.84
C ARG A 458 4.62 11.14 -10.79
N HIS A 459 4.03 10.03 -11.20
CA HIS A 459 4.13 8.81 -10.40
C HIS A 459 5.47 8.16 -10.77
N GLU A 460 6.44 8.26 -9.88
CA GLU A 460 7.59 7.36 -9.96
C GLU A 460 7.08 5.98 -9.58
N ASP A 461 6.74 5.18 -10.59
CA ASP A 461 6.54 3.76 -10.38
C ASP A 461 7.91 3.14 -10.09
N LYS A 462 8.24 3.11 -8.80
CA LYS A 462 9.45 2.48 -8.28
C LYS A 462 9.48 0.97 -8.56
N THR A 463 8.39 0.37 -9.03
CA THR A 463 8.39 -1.07 -9.35
C THR A 463 8.89 -1.38 -10.76
N SER A 464 8.76 -0.46 -11.71
CA SER A 464 9.11 -0.67 -13.12
C SER A 464 10.29 0.18 -13.64
N ASP A 465 10.86 1.06 -12.80
CA ASP A 465 11.70 2.20 -13.23
C ASP A 465 11.03 3.09 -14.30
N ALA A 466 9.74 2.87 -14.58
CA ALA A 466 8.97 3.68 -15.50
C ALA A 466 8.43 4.91 -14.77
N GLN A 467 8.58 6.07 -15.40
CA GLN A 467 7.82 7.24 -15.01
C GLN A 467 6.45 7.09 -15.64
N LEU A 468 5.46 6.67 -14.84
CA LEU A 468 4.08 6.67 -15.26
C LEU A 468 3.58 8.12 -15.21
N PHE A 469 3.57 8.76 -16.37
CA PHE A 469 2.83 9.99 -16.59
C PHE A 469 1.38 9.62 -16.90
N LYS A 470 0.48 9.87 -15.95
CA LYS A 470 -0.97 9.80 -16.20
C LYS A 470 -1.45 11.26 -16.36
N PRO A 471 -1.45 11.82 -17.59
CA PRO A 471 -2.05 13.13 -17.80
C PRO A 471 -3.54 13.04 -17.50
N ARG A 472 -4.06 13.94 -16.66
CA ARG A 472 -5.50 14.11 -16.46
C ARG A 472 -5.89 15.50 -16.93
N HIS A 473 -6.85 15.57 -17.84
CA HIS A 473 -7.39 16.82 -18.33
C HIS A 473 -8.45 17.33 -17.36
N VAL A 474 -8.27 18.57 -16.91
CA VAL A 474 -9.28 19.32 -16.15
C VAL A 474 -9.82 20.38 -17.11
N GLN A 475 -11.09 20.30 -17.47
CA GLN A 475 -11.70 21.31 -18.33
C GLN A 475 -11.81 22.66 -17.60
N ALA A 476 -11.27 23.70 -18.23
CA ALA A 476 -11.27 25.07 -17.72
C ALA A 476 -12.31 25.93 -18.45
N ALA A 477 -12.81 26.97 -17.79
CA ALA A 477 -13.65 27.99 -18.41
C ALA A 477 -12.95 29.36 -18.33
N LEU A 478 -13.04 30.09 -19.43
CA LEU A 478 -12.70 31.50 -19.52
C LEU A 478 -13.83 32.33 -18.89
N VAL A 479 -13.50 33.26 -17.99
CA VAL A 479 -14.47 34.18 -17.36
C VAL A 479 -13.97 35.62 -17.45
N ARG A 480 -14.92 36.57 -17.56
CA ARG A 480 -14.59 38.00 -17.65
C ARG A 480 -13.94 38.47 -16.36
N ASN A 481 -12.89 39.28 -16.46
CA ASN A 481 -12.18 39.83 -15.30
C ASN A 481 -13.12 40.62 -14.36
N THR A 482 -14.16 41.26 -14.90
CA THR A 482 -15.18 41.98 -14.12
C THR A 482 -16.12 41.07 -13.33
N GLN A 483 -16.34 39.84 -13.81
CA GLN A 483 -17.10 38.81 -13.09
C GLN A 483 -16.22 38.06 -12.08
N MET A 484 -14.90 38.25 -12.15
CA MET A 484 -13.94 37.61 -11.26
C MET A 484 -14.06 38.11 -9.82
N THR A 485 -14.49 39.34 -9.60
CA THR A 485 -14.72 39.87 -8.25
C THR A 485 -15.93 39.23 -7.57
N GLU A 486 -17.01 38.99 -8.32
CA GLU A 486 -18.22 38.33 -7.82
C GLU A 486 -18.00 36.83 -7.61
N LEU A 487 -17.30 36.17 -8.55
CA LEU A 487 -16.79 34.81 -8.36
C LEU A 487 -15.92 34.73 -7.10
N ARG A 488 -14.89 35.58 -6.97
CA ARG A 488 -14.00 35.59 -5.79
C ARG A 488 -14.77 35.81 -4.49
N LYS A 489 -15.76 36.69 -4.45
CA LYS A 489 -16.62 36.88 -3.25
C LYS A 489 -17.46 35.65 -2.95
N SER A 490 -18.04 35.01 -3.96
CA SER A 490 -18.75 33.75 -3.82
C SER A 490 -17.82 32.62 -3.35
N PHE A 491 -16.57 32.57 -3.82
CA PHE A 491 -15.58 31.55 -3.47
C PHE A 491 -14.95 31.76 -2.09
N VAL A 492 -14.61 32.99 -1.70
CA VAL A 492 -14.08 33.29 -0.36
C VAL A 492 -15.09 32.96 0.75
N ALA A 493 -16.39 33.08 0.46
CA ALA A 493 -17.46 32.64 1.36
C ALA A 493 -17.66 31.11 1.36
N SER A 494 -17.08 30.38 0.40
CA SER A 494 -17.31 28.93 0.16
C SER A 494 -16.05 28.07 0.22
N ILE A 495 -14.87 28.63 0.51
CA ILE A 495 -13.59 27.90 0.63
C ILE A 495 -12.99 28.17 2.02
N PRO A 496 -13.36 27.39 3.04
CA PRO A 496 -12.60 27.19 4.26
C PRO A 496 -11.27 26.51 3.94
N GLN A 497 -10.22 26.95 4.63
CA GLN A 497 -8.93 26.27 4.66
C GLN A 497 -9.05 25.04 5.57
N GLY A 498 -8.67 23.87 5.04
CA GLY A 498 -8.80 22.60 5.75
C GLY A 498 -7.81 21.54 5.31
N ASP A 499 -7.58 20.60 6.22
CA ASP A 499 -6.45 19.68 6.31
C ASP A 499 -6.57 18.44 5.40
N ILE A 500 -6.84 18.63 4.10
CA ILE A 500 -6.84 17.49 3.15
C ILE A 500 -5.40 17.00 2.91
N PRO A 501 -5.16 15.68 2.84
CA PRO A 501 -4.05 15.14 2.08
C PRO A 501 -4.19 15.53 0.59
N GLU A 502 -3.15 16.08 -0.04
CA GLU A 502 -3.19 16.43 -1.48
C GLU A 502 -3.80 15.29 -2.32
N LEU A 503 -4.53 15.60 -3.41
CA LEU A 503 -5.18 14.63 -4.33
C LEU A 503 -4.31 13.39 -4.65
N ARG A 504 -2.99 13.59 -4.80
CA ARG A 504 -1.99 12.52 -5.03
C ARG A 504 -1.78 11.55 -3.86
N ARG A 505 -2.39 11.79 -2.70
CA ARG A 505 -2.24 11.02 -1.46
C ARG A 505 -3.49 10.21 -1.09
N LEU A 506 -4.58 10.36 -1.84
CA LEU A 506 -5.82 9.59 -1.68
C LEU A 506 -5.93 8.53 -2.80
N PHE A 507 -6.68 7.47 -2.55
CA PHE A 507 -7.01 6.49 -3.60
C PHE A 507 -8.02 7.11 -4.59
N ASP A 508 -7.90 6.77 -5.87
CA ASP A 508 -8.78 7.22 -6.96
C ASP A 508 -10.24 6.83 -6.67
N GLY A 509 -10.47 5.64 -6.09
CA GLY A 509 -11.79 5.18 -5.63
C GLY A 509 -12.25 5.78 -4.30
N GLU A 510 -11.33 6.26 -3.45
CA GLU A 510 -11.64 6.90 -2.16
C GLU A 510 -12.05 8.37 -2.36
N TYR A 511 -11.39 9.08 -3.27
CA TYR A 511 -11.62 10.51 -3.51
C TYR A 511 -13.09 10.88 -3.80
N PRO A 512 -13.84 10.21 -4.71
CA PRO A 512 -15.22 10.56 -5.01
C PRO A 512 -16.24 10.02 -4.00
N CYS A 513 -15.83 9.17 -3.04
CA CYS A 513 -16.77 8.39 -2.23
C CYS A 513 -16.53 8.43 -0.72
N SER A 514 -15.38 8.93 -0.26
CA SER A 514 -15.05 8.85 1.17
C SER A 514 -16.03 9.63 2.04
N ALA A 515 -16.46 9.02 3.14
CA ALA A 515 -17.28 9.64 4.17
C ALA A 515 -16.63 10.92 4.72
N ALA A 516 -15.30 10.95 4.80
CA ALA A 516 -14.55 12.15 5.17
C ALA A 516 -14.87 13.29 4.20
N TYR A 517 -14.64 13.11 2.90
CA TYR A 517 -14.96 14.09 1.86
C TYR A 517 -16.44 14.53 1.89
N LEU A 518 -17.35 13.56 1.97
CA LEU A 518 -18.80 13.80 1.95
C LEU A 518 -19.36 14.48 3.21
N ALA A 519 -18.71 14.33 4.37
CA ALA A 519 -19.20 14.88 5.64
C ALA A 519 -18.88 16.38 5.82
N ASN A 520 -17.89 16.91 5.09
CA ASN A 520 -17.51 18.31 5.23
C ASN A 520 -17.22 18.97 3.87
N PRO A 521 -17.98 18.74 2.79
CA PRO A 521 -17.62 19.08 1.40
C PRO A 521 -17.19 20.55 1.22
N ASP A 522 -17.73 21.41 2.09
CA ASP A 522 -17.41 22.81 2.11
C ASP A 522 -16.04 23.10 2.71
N GLN A 523 -15.44 22.28 3.58
CA GLN A 523 -14.17 22.50 4.30
C GLN A 523 -12.90 21.98 3.60
N TRP A 524 -13.01 21.56 2.34
CA TRP A 524 -11.91 20.93 1.60
C TRP A 524 -11.21 21.97 0.70
N SER A 525 -9.93 22.29 0.99
CA SER A 525 -9.07 23.13 0.14
C SER A 525 -7.82 22.40 -0.37
N PHE A 526 -7.37 22.70 -1.59
CA PHE A 526 -6.05 22.32 -2.10
C PHE A 526 -4.97 23.26 -1.55
N GLU A 527 -3.88 22.74 -0.98
CA GLU A 527 -2.72 23.57 -0.65
C GLU A 527 -2.07 24.11 -1.94
N PRO A 528 -1.83 25.43 -2.04
CA PRO A 528 -1.02 25.98 -3.11
C PRO A 528 0.45 25.60 -2.85
N LEU A 529 1.01 24.72 -3.67
CA LEU A 529 2.47 24.51 -3.69
C LEU A 529 3.17 25.80 -4.15
N ASP A 530 4.33 26.10 -3.56
CA ASP A 530 5.18 27.30 -3.72
C ASP A 530 5.75 27.58 -5.13
N PHE A 531 5.07 27.17 -6.20
CA PHE A 531 5.33 27.63 -7.56
C PHE A 531 4.04 28.11 -8.21
N GLY A 532 3.90 29.44 -8.28
CA GLY A 532 2.78 30.10 -8.96
C GLY A 532 1.79 30.73 -8.00
N SER A 533 1.39 31.96 -8.30
CA SER A 533 0.37 32.70 -7.54
C SER A 533 -0.95 31.91 -7.41
N PRO A 534 -1.74 32.15 -6.34
CA PRO A 534 -2.89 31.31 -6.00
C PRO A 534 -3.96 31.34 -7.09
N ALA A 535 -4.17 30.20 -7.74
CA ALA A 535 -5.35 29.93 -8.55
C ALA A 535 -6.11 28.78 -7.87
N SER A 536 -7.23 29.11 -7.23
CA SER A 536 -8.15 28.15 -6.64
C SER A 536 -8.84 27.33 -7.74
N MET A 537 -8.58 26.02 -7.72
CA MET A 537 -9.01 25.06 -8.74
C MET A 537 -10.47 24.63 -8.54
N ILE A 538 -11.27 24.65 -9.60
CA ILE A 538 -12.61 24.05 -9.68
C ILE A 538 -12.50 22.85 -10.62
N VAL A 539 -12.67 21.63 -10.11
CA VAL A 539 -12.71 20.41 -10.94
C VAL A 539 -14.17 20.13 -11.29
N LYS A 540 -14.56 20.35 -12.55
CA LYS A 540 -15.96 20.12 -13.00
C LYS A 540 -16.18 18.75 -13.67
N ALA A 541 -15.14 18.11 -14.17
CA ALA A 541 -15.19 16.76 -14.74
C ALA A 541 -13.77 16.20 -14.88
N PHE A 542 -13.64 14.88 -14.83
CA PHE A 542 -12.47 14.17 -15.33
C PHE A 542 -12.83 13.58 -16.69
N GLU A 543 -12.03 13.82 -17.72
CA GLU A 543 -12.12 13.03 -18.95
C GLU A 543 -11.47 11.65 -18.78
N VAL A 544 -11.98 10.70 -19.56
CA VAL A 544 -11.45 9.33 -19.64
C VAL A 544 -9.97 9.39 -20.02
N PRO A 545 -9.08 8.59 -19.41
CA PRO A 545 -7.66 8.64 -19.73
C PRO A 545 -7.43 8.35 -21.22
N GLU A 546 -6.74 9.25 -21.92
CA GLU A 546 -6.05 8.85 -23.14
C GLU A 546 -5.03 7.76 -22.78
N THR A 547 -4.96 6.74 -23.61
CA THR A 547 -4.13 5.55 -23.44
C THR A 547 -2.70 5.90 -23.01
N LEU A 548 -2.15 5.10 -22.08
CA LEU A 548 -0.76 5.18 -21.62
C LEU A 548 0.19 5.29 -22.83
N LYS A 549 0.87 6.43 -22.99
CA LYS A 549 2.03 6.51 -23.89
C LYS A 549 3.28 6.14 -23.10
N HIS A 550 3.81 4.94 -23.34
CA HIS A 550 5.15 4.59 -22.88
C HIS A 550 6.18 5.48 -23.59
N MET A 551 6.85 6.38 -22.86
CA MET A 551 8.07 7.01 -23.36
C MET A 551 9.25 6.07 -23.13
N THR A 552 9.62 5.32 -24.17
CA THR A 552 10.91 4.64 -24.22
C THR A 552 12.01 5.68 -24.42
N PHE A 553 12.82 5.95 -23.40
CA PHE A 553 14.08 6.66 -23.59
C PHE A 553 15.06 5.73 -24.33
N GLY A 554 15.39 6.09 -25.57
CA GLY A 554 16.43 5.42 -26.33
C GLY A 554 17.81 5.70 -25.75
N ARG A 555 18.52 4.61 -25.45
CA ARG A 555 19.96 4.41 -25.14
C ARG A 555 20.74 5.54 -24.46
#